data_AF-A0A6I0KGF5-F1
#
_entry.id   AF-A0A6I0KGF5-F1
#
_cell.length_a   1.000
_cell.length_b   1.000
_cell.length_c   1.000
_cell.angle_alpha   90.00
_cell.angle_beta   90.00
_cell.angle_gamma   90.00
#
_symmetry.space_group_name_H-M   'P 1'
#
loop_
_entity.id
_entity.type
_entity.pdbx_description
1 polymer ?
#
loop_
_entity_poly.entity_id
_entity_poly.type
_entity_poly.pdbx_seq_one_letter_code
_entity_poly.pdbx_strand_id
1 'polypeptide(L)'
;ENNNPTTQQQPAPNNTHGLLNKKVFENYLSQQKPYLNPDFKLTDMAEIMGVNRTVMSNFINQTYGMNFRRYLNLCRIKEYQALIVHPSNKGKNPYQVMAMAGFKDSRHFQRAIQLENIYKEQTHKEP
;
A
#
# COMPACT_ATOMS: atom_id res chain seq x y z
N GLU A 1 -34.94 -3.14 2.89
CA GLU A 1 -34.43 -4.39 3.50
C GLU A 1 -32.91 -4.31 3.52
N ASN A 2 -32.37 -3.83 4.64
CA ASN A 2 -30.93 -3.69 4.85
C ASN A 2 -30.52 -4.78 5.82
N ASN A 3 -29.68 -5.72 5.41
CA ASN A 3 -28.87 -6.55 6.32
C ASN A 3 -27.65 -7.08 5.55
N ASN A 4 -26.54 -6.36 5.65
CA ASN A 4 -25.22 -6.84 5.26
C ASN A 4 -24.51 -7.27 6.56
N PRO A 5 -24.08 -8.54 6.72
CA PRO A 5 -23.51 -8.99 7.97
C PRO A 5 -22.05 -8.56 8.08
N THR A 6 -21.79 -7.50 8.84
CA THR A 6 -20.46 -7.17 9.33
C THR A 6 -20.14 -8.10 10.49
N THR A 7 -19.42 -9.19 10.20
CA THR A 7 -18.93 -10.13 11.21
C THR A 7 -17.94 -9.43 12.14
N GLN A 8 -18.38 -9.14 13.36
CA GLN A 8 -17.51 -8.97 14.52
C GLN A 8 -17.08 -10.36 15.00
N GLN A 9 -15.77 -10.63 15.13
CA GLN A 9 -15.20 -11.49 16.17
C GLN A 9 -13.74 -11.06 16.47
N GLN A 10 -13.51 -10.51 17.67
CA GLN A 10 -12.25 -10.58 18.43
C GLN A 10 -12.39 -11.76 19.42
N PRO A 11 -11.33 -12.53 19.76
CA PRO A 11 -10.37 -12.07 20.78
C PRO A 11 -8.92 -12.61 20.66
N ALA A 12 -7.95 -11.81 21.16
CA ALA A 12 -6.69 -12.18 21.84
C ALA A 12 -5.61 -11.11 21.58
N PRO A 13 -5.13 -10.35 22.58
CA PRO A 13 -3.82 -9.72 22.49
C PRO A 13 -2.79 -10.81 22.76
N ASN A 14 -2.51 -11.65 21.76
CA ASN A 14 -1.32 -12.49 21.82
C ASN A 14 -0.13 -11.56 21.59
N ASN A 15 0.60 -11.37 22.67
CA ASN A 15 1.73 -10.48 22.85
C ASN A 15 2.95 -10.90 22.01
N THR A 16 2.82 -11.00 20.69
CA THR A 16 3.95 -11.06 19.77
C THR A 16 4.41 -9.63 19.44
N HIS A 17 4.61 -8.81 20.47
CA HIS A 17 5.08 -7.42 20.37
C HIS A 17 6.59 -7.31 20.08
N GLY A 18 7.26 -8.39 19.66
CA GLY A 18 8.72 -8.46 19.63
C GLY A 18 9.43 -7.97 18.37
N LEU A 19 8.81 -7.96 17.18
CA LEU A 19 9.57 -7.76 15.93
C LEU A 19 8.95 -6.83 14.88
N LEU A 20 7.68 -6.45 14.99
CA LEU A 20 7.08 -5.56 13.98
C LEU A 20 7.39 -4.10 14.29
N ASN A 21 8.50 -3.64 13.71
CA ASN A 21 9.02 -2.28 13.87
C ASN A 21 8.85 -1.49 12.57
N LYS A 22 8.35 -0.25 12.68
CA LYS A 22 8.28 0.73 11.58
C LYS A 22 9.59 0.82 10.79
N LYS A 23 10.74 0.88 11.46
CA LYS A 23 12.05 0.95 10.81
C LYS A 23 12.35 -0.28 9.97
N VAL A 24 12.07 -1.48 10.49
CA VAL A 24 12.29 -2.75 9.75
C VAL A 24 11.37 -2.82 8.54
N PHE A 25 10.10 -2.46 8.72
CA PHE A 25 9.10 -2.40 7.66
C PHE A 25 9.50 -1.43 6.53
N GLU A 26 9.89 -0.20 6.87
CA GLU A 26 10.29 0.83 5.91
C GLU A 26 11.63 0.51 5.23
N ASN A 27 12.57 -0.10 5.96
CA ASN A 27 13.83 -0.58 5.39
C ASN A 27 13.57 -1.67 4.34
N TYR A 28 12.72 -2.64 4.64
CA TYR A 28 12.36 -3.68 3.67
C TYR A 28 11.73 -3.08 2.41
N LEU A 29 10.77 -2.17 2.56
CA LEU A 29 10.11 -1.53 1.43
C LEU A 29 11.05 -0.67 0.58
N SER A 30 11.99 0.05 1.21
CA SER A 30 12.93 0.91 0.49
C SER A 30 14.02 0.11 -0.23
N GLN A 31 14.52 -0.96 0.38
CA GLN A 31 15.58 -1.79 -0.19
C GLN A 31 15.07 -2.77 -1.24
N GLN A 32 13.96 -3.46 -0.95
CA GLN A 32 13.46 -4.56 -1.80
C GLN A 32 12.40 -4.08 -2.80
N LYS A 33 11.82 -2.90 -2.58
CA LYS A 33 10.75 -2.32 -3.42
C LYS A 33 9.67 -3.34 -3.83
N PRO A 34 9.10 -4.12 -2.89
CA PRO A 34 8.16 -5.20 -3.21
C PRO A 34 6.88 -4.68 -3.89
N TYR A 35 6.57 -3.39 -3.74
CA TYR A 35 5.45 -2.72 -4.42
C TYR A 35 5.58 -2.72 -5.95
N LEU A 36 6.77 -2.95 -6.51
CA LEU A 36 6.97 -3.13 -7.95
C LEU A 36 6.40 -4.44 -8.48
N ASN A 37 6.18 -5.44 -7.62
CA ASN A 37 5.49 -6.66 -7.99
C ASN A 37 3.96 -6.42 -7.94
N PRO A 38 3.22 -6.59 -9.05
CA PRO A 38 1.78 -6.37 -9.09
C PRO A 38 0.99 -7.32 -8.19
N ASP A 39 1.51 -8.53 -7.94
CA ASP A 39 0.83 -9.57 -7.15
C ASP A 39 1.18 -9.53 -5.65
N PHE A 40 2.06 -8.61 -5.24
CA PHE A 40 2.45 -8.44 -3.83
C PHE A 40 1.25 -8.03 -2.98
N LYS A 41 0.97 -8.82 -1.94
CA LYS A 41 -0.22 -8.69 -1.08
C LYS A 41 0.15 -8.72 0.41
N LEU A 42 -0.83 -8.39 1.24
CA LEU A 42 -0.67 -8.28 2.69
C LEU A 42 -0.14 -9.56 3.34
N THR A 43 -0.53 -10.73 2.81
CA THR A 43 -0.08 -12.03 3.33
C THR A 43 1.41 -12.23 3.12
N ASP A 44 1.94 -11.81 1.97
CA ASP A 44 3.37 -11.94 1.66
C ASP A 44 4.16 -11.06 2.63
N MET A 45 3.69 -9.83 2.85
CA MET A 45 4.31 -8.92 3.82
C MET A 45 4.26 -9.49 5.25
N ALA A 46 3.16 -10.12 5.64
CA ALA A 46 3.02 -10.75 6.94
C ALA A 46 4.03 -11.91 7.12
N GLU A 47 4.16 -12.76 6.10
CA GLU A 47 5.14 -13.86 6.06
C GLU A 47 6.58 -13.36 6.18
N ILE A 48 6.96 -12.35 5.38
CA ILE A 48 8.30 -11.72 5.43
C ILE A 48 8.61 -11.16 6.82
N MET A 49 7.61 -10.58 7.48
CA MET A 49 7.75 -9.96 8.79
C MET A 49 7.55 -10.95 9.95
N GLY A 50 7.32 -12.24 9.67
CA GLY A 50 7.15 -13.27 10.69
C GLY A 50 5.90 -13.12 11.55
N VAL A 51 4.84 -12.51 11.02
CA VAL A 51 3.57 -12.29 11.72
C VAL A 51 2.38 -12.81 10.91
N ASN A 52 1.21 -12.88 11.53
CA ASN A 52 -0.01 -13.21 10.80
C ASN A 52 -0.61 -11.97 10.09
N ARG A 53 -1.50 -12.24 9.12
CA ARG A 53 -2.18 -11.20 8.32
C ARG A 53 -2.90 -10.15 9.18
N THR A 54 -3.53 -10.56 10.27
CA THR A 54 -4.29 -9.67 11.17
C THR A 54 -3.36 -8.70 11.89
N VAL A 55 -2.25 -9.19 12.45
CA VAL A 55 -1.22 -8.37 13.10
C VAL A 55 -0.62 -7.37 12.10
N MET A 56 -0.29 -7.82 10.88
CA MET A 56 0.22 -6.92 9.84
C MET A 56 -0.80 -5.83 9.47
N SER A 57 -2.06 -6.21 9.26
CA SER A 57 -3.14 -5.26 8.96
C SER A 57 -3.30 -4.21 10.07
N ASN A 58 -3.33 -4.66 11.32
CA ASN A 58 -3.49 -3.78 12.49
C ASN A 58 -2.31 -2.81 12.60
N PHE A 59 -1.09 -3.32 12.44
CA PHE A 59 0.12 -2.51 12.45
C PHE A 59 0.08 -1.40 11.39
N ILE A 60 -0.29 -1.72 10.15
CA ILE A 60 -0.32 -0.72 9.07
C ILE A 60 -1.41 0.32 9.33
N ASN A 61 -2.61 -0.11 9.73
CA ASN A 61 -3.70 0.82 10.05
C ASN A 61 -3.32 1.75 11.21
N GLN A 62 -2.70 1.22 12.28
CA GLN A 62 -2.30 2.03 13.44
C GLN A 62 -1.11 2.95 13.15
N THR A 63 -0.13 2.49 12.38
CA THR A 63 1.10 3.25 12.11
C THR A 63 0.91 4.31 11.03
N TYR A 64 0.07 4.03 10.03
CA TYR A 64 -0.07 4.87 8.83
C TYR A 64 -1.48 5.43 8.62
N GLY A 65 -2.45 5.08 9.47
CA GLY A 65 -3.83 5.55 9.34
C GLY A 65 -4.55 5.06 8.08
N MET A 66 -4.05 3.98 7.45
CA MET A 66 -4.59 3.47 6.19
C MET A 66 -4.42 1.97 6.05
N ASN A 67 -5.28 1.35 5.24
CA ASN A 67 -5.13 -0.07 4.93
C ASN A 67 -3.92 -0.34 4.01
N PHE A 68 -3.43 -1.59 4.02
CA PHE A 68 -2.26 -2.00 3.23
C PHE A 68 -2.38 -1.73 1.74
N ARG A 69 -3.56 -1.94 1.14
CA ARG A 69 -3.76 -1.72 -0.29
C ARG A 69 -3.57 -0.24 -0.65
N ARG A 70 -4.08 0.68 0.17
CA ARG A 70 -3.86 2.12 -0.02
C ARG A 70 -2.38 2.46 0.16
N TYR A 71 -1.74 1.94 1.22
CA TYR A 71 -0.31 2.15 1.46
C TYR A 71 0.54 1.71 0.27
N LEU A 72 0.32 0.49 -0.22
CA LEU A 72 1.05 -0.07 -1.35
C LEU A 72 0.85 0.76 -2.62
N ASN A 73 -0.39 1.17 -2.89
CA ASN A 73 -0.70 2.02 -4.03
C ASN A 73 -0.02 3.39 -3.93
N LEU A 74 0.09 3.97 -2.74
CA LEU A 74 0.81 5.23 -2.53
C LEU A 74 2.30 5.08 -2.89
N CYS A 75 2.94 3.96 -2.49
CA CYS A 75 4.31 3.64 -2.91
C CYS A 75 4.42 3.55 -4.44
N ARG A 76 3.50 2.83 -5.09
CA ARG A 76 3.48 2.68 -6.57
C ARG A 76 3.25 4.01 -7.29
N ILE A 77 2.37 4.89 -6.79
CA ILE A 77 2.14 6.23 -7.35
C ILE A 77 3.41 7.07 -7.27
N LYS A 78 4.09 7.07 -6.11
CA LYS A 78 5.35 7.80 -5.92
C LYS A 78 6.43 7.30 -6.88
N GLU A 79 6.56 5.99 -7.03
CA GLU A 79 7.50 5.40 -7.98
C GLU A 79 7.14 5.78 -9.43
N TYR A 80 5.88 5.71 -9.82
CA TYR A 80 5.42 6.16 -11.14
C TYR A 80 5.78 7.62 -11.42
N GLN A 81 5.54 8.51 -10.45
CA GLN A 81 5.88 9.93 -10.54
C GLN A 81 7.39 10.15 -10.71
N ALA A 82 8.23 9.37 -10.01
CA ALA A 82 9.67 9.41 -10.18
C ALA A 82 10.10 8.88 -11.57
N LEU A 83 9.50 7.78 -12.02
CA LEU A 83 9.85 7.14 -13.29
C LEU A 83 9.44 7.96 -14.51
N ILE A 84 8.27 8.61 -14.50
CA ILE A 84 7.72 9.30 -15.68
C ILE A 84 8.53 10.55 -16.05
N VAL A 85 9.18 11.18 -15.07
CA VAL A 85 10.06 12.34 -15.30
C VAL A 85 11.52 11.95 -15.49
N HIS A 86 11.88 10.68 -15.24
CA HIS A 86 13.27 10.21 -15.31
C HIS A 86 13.78 10.22 -16.77
N PRO A 87 14.97 10.77 -17.05
CA PRO A 87 15.49 10.86 -18.42
C PRO A 87 15.56 9.52 -19.17
N SER A 88 15.83 8.41 -18.47
CA SER A 88 15.86 7.06 -19.07
C SER A 88 14.50 6.55 -19.56
N ASN A 89 13.41 7.23 -19.20
CA ASN A 89 12.05 6.87 -19.62
C ASN A 89 11.45 7.94 -20.54
N LYS A 90 12.24 8.93 -20.99
CA LYS A 90 11.78 9.96 -21.93
C LYS A 90 11.27 9.29 -23.21
N GLY A 91 10.04 9.64 -23.60
CA GLY A 91 9.36 9.09 -24.78
C GLY A 91 8.68 7.72 -24.57
N LYS A 92 8.79 7.10 -23.38
CA LYS A 92 8.00 5.90 -23.07
C LYS A 92 6.53 6.24 -22.92
N ASN A 93 5.66 5.30 -23.29
CA ASN A 93 4.23 5.42 -23.07
C ASN A 93 3.94 5.46 -21.55
N PRO A 94 3.11 6.38 -21.05
CA PRO A 94 2.69 6.42 -19.64
C PRO A 94 2.20 5.07 -19.09
N TYR A 95 1.50 4.26 -19.89
CA TYR A 95 1.04 2.93 -19.48
C TYR A 95 2.18 1.93 -19.30
N GLN A 96 3.29 2.06 -20.05
CA GLN A 96 4.48 1.25 -19.82
C GLN A 96 5.15 1.63 -18.51
N VAL A 97 5.25 2.93 -18.21
CA VAL A 97 5.82 3.42 -16.94
C VAL A 97 4.95 3.01 -15.75
N MET A 98 3.63 3.01 -15.91
CA MET A 98 2.67 2.52 -14.92
C MET A 98 2.91 1.03 -14.59
N ALA A 99 3.12 0.19 -15.61
CA ALA A 99 3.48 -1.21 -15.41
C ALA A 99 4.83 -1.36 -14.68
N MET A 100 5.84 -0.55 -15.03
CA MET A 100 7.13 -0.53 -14.34
C MET A 100 7.00 -0.15 -12.85
N ALA A 101 6.00 0.64 -12.48
CA ALA A 101 5.72 1.04 -11.10
C ALA A 101 4.90 -0.01 -10.30
N GLY A 102 4.64 -1.19 -10.87
CA GLY A 102 3.97 -2.30 -10.20
C GLY A 102 2.44 -2.30 -10.28
N PHE A 103 1.85 -1.50 -11.19
CA PHE A 103 0.42 -1.59 -11.47
C PHE A 103 0.13 -2.67 -12.52
N LYS A 104 -0.90 -3.47 -12.25
CA LYS A 104 -1.32 -4.58 -13.13
C LYS A 104 -2.02 -4.08 -14.40
N ASP A 105 -2.86 -3.06 -14.28
CA ASP A 105 -3.57 -2.48 -15.41
C ASP A 105 -3.95 -1.01 -15.15
N SER A 106 -4.44 -0.35 -16.21
CA SER A 106 -4.83 1.06 -16.20
C SER A 106 -5.98 1.37 -15.26
N ARG A 107 -6.94 0.45 -15.09
CA ARG A 107 -8.11 0.66 -14.22
C ARG A 107 -7.68 0.70 -12.75
N HIS A 108 -6.79 -0.20 -12.34
CA HIS A 108 -6.23 -0.19 -10.99
C HIS A 108 -5.42 1.08 -10.72
N PHE A 109 -4.63 1.52 -11.70
CA PHE A 109 -3.87 2.76 -11.62
C PHE A 109 -4.78 3.99 -11.47
N GLN A 110 -5.76 4.15 -12.37
CA GLN A 110 -6.70 5.28 -12.35
C GLN A 110 -7.45 5.36 -11.02
N ARG A 111 -7.95 4.21 -10.52
CA ARG A 111 -8.63 4.15 -9.22
C ARG A 111 -7.71 4.56 -8.07
N ALA A 112 -6.45 4.15 -8.10
CA ALA A 112 -5.47 4.50 -7.07
C ALA A 112 -5.21 6.02 -7.05
N ILE A 113 -5.00 6.63 -8.23
CA ILE A 113 -4.80 8.08 -8.37
C ILE A 113 -6.04 8.86 -7.90
N GLN A 114 -7.24 8.44 -8.32
CA GLN A 114 -8.48 9.10 -7.93
C GLN A 114 -8.68 9.08 -6.41
N LEU A 115 -8.48 7.92 -5.77
CA LEU A 115 -8.58 7.81 -4.32
C LEU A 115 -7.57 8.71 -3.61
N GLU A 116 -6.31 8.72 -4.08
CA GLU A 116 -5.28 9.55 -3.47
C GLU A 116 -5.57 11.05 -3.61
N ASN A 117 -6.14 11.49 -4.73
CA ASN A 117 -6.58 12.87 -4.90
C ASN A 117 -7.71 13.24 -3.93
N ILE A 118 -8.72 12.36 -3.77
CA ILE A 118 -9.81 12.56 -2.81
C ILE A 118 -9.27 12.74 -1.39
N TYR A 119 -8.29 11.91 -0.99
CA TYR A 119 -7.70 12.03 0.35
C TYR A 119 -6.91 13.33 0.52
N LYS A 120 -6.18 13.79 -0.50
CA LYS A 120 -5.46 15.08 -0.45
C LYS A 120 -6.42 16.26 -0.30
N GLU A 121 -7.53 16.24 -1.02
CA GLU A 121 -8.57 17.26 -0.94
C GLU A 121 -9.25 17.30 0.44
N GLN A 122 -9.36 16.15 1.12
CA GLN A 122 -9.89 16.07 2.49
C GLN A 122 -8.89 16.61 3.52
N THR A 123 -7.59 16.33 3.36
CA THR A 123 -6.55 16.81 4.29
C THR A 123 -6.30 18.32 4.25
N HIS A 124 -6.78 19.03 3.22
CA HIS A 124 -6.67 20.49 3.11
C HIS A 124 -7.97 21.22 3.49
N LYS A 125 -8.98 20.49 4.00
CA LYS A 125 -10.28 21.04 4.41
C LYS A 125 -10.53 20.97 5.92
N GLU A 126 -9.55 20.55 6.73
CA GLU A 126 -9.64 20.72 8.18
C GLU A 126 -9.07 22.10 8.59
N PRO A 127 -9.80 22.87 9.41
CA PRO A 127 -9.42 24.22 9.86
C PRO A 127 -8.21 24.25 10.79
#